data_AF-A0A164RCV2-F1
#
_entry.id   AF-A0A164RCV2-F1
#
_cell.length_a   1.000
_cell.length_b   1.000
_cell.length_c   1.000
_cell.angle_alpha   90.00
_cell.angle_beta   90.00
_cell.angle_gamma   90.00
#
_symmetry.space_group_name_H-M   'P 1'
#
loop_
_entity.id
_entity.type
_entity.pdbx_description
1 polymer ?
#
loop_
_entity_poly.entity_id
_entity_poly.type
_entity_poly.pdbx_seq_one_letter_code
_entity_poly.pdbx_strand_id
1 'polypeptide(L)'
;MRDTVSRTFTGFDGWTDIAAPTLCRVCVWAYSTKALRSELMLVTSDPPRATTLSVARLRTVLKHELPSDIAVVVPLRPGRKHILPHAMWGRVAVDDIALPWVVTDADRLSAVIRLRRHGFSLAALGRDAPAYGTLKTLPRRTWASIFVDWDNLAPWRRRPLYLDLASTASTPTRRAL
;
A
#
# COMPACT_ATOMS: atom_id res chain seq x y z
N MET A 1 23.01 17.29 -22.40
CA MET A 1 23.04 16.74 -21.03
C MET A 1 22.38 15.38 -21.10
N ARG A 2 23.15 14.31 -20.85
CA ARG A 2 22.74 12.91 -21.03
C ARG A 2 22.18 12.39 -19.73
N ASP A 3 21.10 11.60 -19.75
CA ASP A 3 20.74 10.74 -18.61
C ASP A 3 20.00 9.46 -19.05
N THR A 4 20.37 8.38 -18.37
CA THR A 4 20.31 6.94 -18.71
C THR A 4 18.92 6.28 -18.61
N VAL A 5 18.67 5.25 -19.41
CA VAL A 5 17.47 4.38 -19.33
C VAL A 5 17.67 3.23 -18.34
N SER A 6 16.78 3.09 -17.36
CA SER A 6 16.73 1.93 -16.44
C SER A 6 16.03 0.74 -17.10
N ARG A 7 16.58 -0.47 -16.96
CA ARG A 7 16.05 -1.71 -17.57
C ARG A 7 14.83 -2.29 -16.83
N THR A 8 14.40 -1.68 -15.72
CA THR A 8 13.48 -2.30 -14.73
C THR A 8 12.01 -1.87 -14.85
N PHE A 9 11.55 -1.32 -15.97
CA PHE A 9 10.16 -0.87 -16.10
C PHE A 9 9.22 -2.04 -16.39
N THR A 10 8.40 -2.41 -15.41
CA THR A 10 7.44 -3.53 -15.53
C THR A 10 5.97 -3.16 -15.29
N GLY A 11 5.59 -1.87 -15.41
CA GLY A 11 4.43 -1.52 -16.23
C GLY A 11 3.41 -0.50 -15.73
N PHE A 12 3.22 0.57 -16.52
CA PHE A 12 1.93 1.21 -16.79
C PHE A 12 1.68 1.09 -18.32
N ASP A 13 1.43 -0.13 -18.78
CA ASP A 13 1.17 -0.65 -20.16
C ASP A 13 1.98 -0.14 -21.37
N GLY A 14 2.90 0.81 -21.21
CA GLY A 14 3.73 1.29 -22.33
C GLY A 14 4.47 2.58 -21.98
N TRP A 15 5.52 2.51 -21.17
CA TRP A 15 6.36 3.69 -20.92
C TRP A 15 7.75 3.50 -21.55
N THR A 16 7.67 3.60 -22.88
CA THR A 16 8.68 3.76 -23.94
C THR A 16 9.46 2.59 -24.48
N ASP A 17 9.62 2.68 -25.82
CA ASP A 17 10.71 2.17 -26.65
C ASP A 17 12.01 1.93 -25.86
N ILE A 18 12.25 0.67 -25.55
CA ILE A 18 13.38 0.16 -24.76
C ILE A 18 14.71 0.35 -25.53
N ALA A 19 14.66 0.61 -26.84
CA ALA A 19 15.83 0.85 -27.68
C ALA A 19 16.21 2.33 -27.78
N ALA A 20 15.40 3.25 -27.25
CA ALA A 20 15.67 4.67 -27.34
C ALA A 20 16.86 5.08 -26.44
N PRO A 21 17.77 5.94 -26.91
CA PRO A 21 18.93 6.40 -26.14
C PRO A 21 18.57 7.41 -25.02
N THR A 22 17.28 7.72 -24.83
CA THR A 22 16.79 8.78 -23.92
C THR A 22 15.48 8.36 -23.22
N LEU A 23 15.26 8.83 -21.99
CA LEU A 23 13.98 8.67 -21.29
C LEU A 23 12.85 9.43 -21.99
N CYS A 24 11.64 8.86 -22.02
CA CYS A 24 10.47 9.58 -22.51
C CYS A 24 10.06 10.71 -21.57
N ARG A 25 9.24 11.64 -22.07
CA ARG A 25 8.71 12.78 -21.31
C ARG A 25 8.11 12.35 -19.96
N VAL A 26 7.48 11.18 -19.94
CA VAL A 26 6.75 10.71 -18.79
C VAL A 26 7.65 10.01 -17.76
N CYS A 27 8.66 9.27 -18.22
CA CYS A 27 9.78 8.81 -17.38
C CYS A 27 10.55 10.00 -16.79
N VAL A 28 10.84 11.05 -17.58
CA VAL A 28 11.47 12.28 -17.08
C VAL A 28 10.63 12.92 -15.98
N TRP A 29 9.31 13.03 -16.17
CA TRP A 29 8.39 13.52 -15.13
C TRP A 29 8.43 12.65 -13.86
N ALA A 30 8.36 11.33 -13.98
CA ALA A 30 8.39 10.41 -12.86
C ALA A 30 9.71 10.49 -12.05
N TYR A 31 10.84 10.67 -12.73
CA TYR A 31 12.16 10.78 -12.08
C TYR A 31 12.41 12.15 -11.44
N SER A 32 11.94 13.21 -12.09
CA SER A 32 12.11 14.61 -11.66
C SER A 32 11.15 15.02 -10.53
N THR A 33 9.98 14.38 -10.43
CA THR A 33 8.96 14.72 -9.44
C THR A 33 9.27 14.12 -8.07
N LYS A 34 9.87 14.91 -7.18
CA LYS A 34 10.29 14.48 -5.84
C LYS A 34 9.13 13.99 -4.95
N ALA A 35 7.94 14.58 -5.10
CA ALA A 35 6.73 14.19 -4.34
C ALA A 35 6.43 12.69 -4.44
N LEU A 36 6.65 12.08 -5.61
CA LEU A 36 6.44 10.65 -5.85
C LEU A 36 7.31 9.72 -4.99
N ARG A 37 8.32 10.25 -4.30
CA ARG A 37 9.25 9.47 -3.46
C ARG A 37 8.79 9.41 -1.99
N SER A 38 7.84 10.23 -1.59
CA SER A 38 7.42 10.37 -0.19
C SER A 38 5.92 10.48 0.00
N GLU A 39 5.17 10.79 -1.05
CA GLU A 39 3.72 10.95 -0.99
C GLU A 39 2.98 9.67 -1.37
N LEU A 40 1.83 9.48 -0.72
CA LEU A 40 0.85 8.47 -1.12
C LEU A 40 0.17 8.95 -2.41
N MET A 41 0.09 8.12 -3.44
CA MET A 41 -0.49 8.53 -4.72
C MET A 41 -1.54 7.55 -5.20
N LEU A 42 -2.60 8.09 -5.81
CA LEU A 42 -3.52 7.37 -6.68
C LEU A 42 -3.18 7.74 -8.12
N VAL A 43 -3.00 6.75 -8.96
CA VAL A 43 -2.75 6.92 -10.39
C VAL A 43 -3.92 6.29 -11.15
N THR A 44 -4.49 7.03 -12.09
CA THR A 44 -5.57 6.57 -12.99
C THR A 44 -5.09 6.57 -14.43
N SER A 45 -5.56 5.63 -15.24
CA SER A 45 -5.20 5.54 -16.67
C SER A 45 -6.05 6.43 -17.56
N ASP A 46 -7.34 6.63 -17.24
CA ASP A 46 -8.28 7.43 -18.03
C ASP A 46 -9.22 8.29 -17.15
N PRO A 47 -9.09 9.64 -17.17
CA PRO A 47 -7.96 10.37 -17.75
C PRO A 47 -6.66 10.06 -17.00
N PRO A 48 -5.49 10.14 -17.67
CA PRO A 48 -4.21 9.88 -17.04
C PRO A 48 -3.93 10.95 -15.98
N ARG A 49 -3.88 10.52 -14.70
CA ARG A 49 -3.71 11.45 -13.57
C ARG A 49 -2.99 10.78 -12.41
N ALA A 50 -2.11 11.54 -11.75
CA ALA A 50 -1.57 11.17 -10.46
C ALA A 50 -2.01 12.20 -9.41
N THR A 51 -2.62 11.74 -8.32
CA THR A 51 -3.11 12.60 -7.23
C THR A 51 -2.60 12.13 -5.88
N THR A 52 -2.12 13.06 -5.07
CA THR A 52 -1.76 12.79 -3.68
C THR A 52 -2.96 12.33 -2.87
N LEU A 53 -2.77 11.31 -2.05
CA LEU A 53 -3.76 10.75 -1.14
C LEU A 53 -3.48 11.16 0.30
N SER A 54 -4.53 11.49 1.03
CA SER A 54 -4.49 11.42 2.49
C SER A 54 -4.56 9.96 2.94
N VAL A 55 -4.11 9.66 4.17
CA VAL A 55 -4.26 8.33 4.77
C VAL A 55 -5.73 7.88 4.81
N ALA A 56 -6.66 8.82 5.04
CA ALA A 56 -8.08 8.52 5.04
C ALA A 56 -8.57 8.09 3.65
N ARG A 57 -8.12 8.77 2.59
CA ARG A 57 -8.48 8.39 1.22
C ARG A 57 -7.80 7.10 0.78
N LEU A 58 -6.53 6.89 1.15
CA LEU A 58 -5.83 5.61 0.95
C LEU A 58 -6.64 4.46 1.54
N ARG A 59 -7.05 4.58 2.81
CA ARG A 59 -7.89 3.57 3.47
C ARG A 59 -9.17 3.31 2.69
N THR A 60 -9.86 4.35 2.22
CA THR A 60 -11.10 4.18 1.46
C THR A 60 -10.88 3.46 0.14
N VAL A 61 -9.79 3.75 -0.57
CA VAL A 61 -9.43 3.05 -1.82
C VAL A 61 -9.13 1.58 -1.55
N LEU A 62 -8.31 1.29 -0.53
CA LEU A 62 -7.87 -0.07 -0.20
C LEU A 62 -8.94 -0.94 0.50
N LYS A 63 -10.15 -0.42 0.74
CA LYS A 63 -11.30 -1.21 1.20
C LYS A 63 -11.87 -2.13 0.13
N HIS A 64 -11.44 -1.98 -1.10
CA HIS A 64 -11.89 -2.75 -2.23
C HIS A 64 -10.68 -3.30 -2.99
N GLU A 65 -10.91 -4.30 -3.82
CA GLU A 65 -9.97 -4.67 -4.86
C GLU A 65 -9.68 -3.46 -5.76
N LEU A 66 -8.43 -3.35 -6.22
CA LEU A 66 -8.05 -2.24 -7.09
C LEU A 66 -8.52 -2.52 -8.53
N PRO A 67 -9.29 -1.60 -9.13
CA PRO A 67 -9.62 -1.66 -10.54
C PRO A 67 -8.38 -1.69 -11.44
N SER A 68 -8.52 -2.30 -12.63
CA SER A 68 -7.43 -2.46 -13.61
C SER A 68 -7.02 -1.17 -14.33
N ASP A 69 -7.64 -0.04 -14.01
CA ASP A 69 -7.31 1.31 -14.48
C ASP A 69 -6.70 2.18 -13.38
N ILE A 70 -6.48 1.61 -12.19
CA ILE A 70 -5.97 2.31 -11.01
C ILE A 70 -4.71 1.63 -10.49
N ALA A 71 -3.71 2.42 -10.12
CA ALA A 71 -2.59 1.97 -9.29
C ALA A 71 -2.45 2.86 -8.07
N VAL A 72 -2.06 2.26 -6.94
CA VAL A 72 -1.79 2.99 -5.70
C VAL A 72 -0.31 2.92 -5.39
N VAL A 73 0.31 4.04 -5.06
CA VAL A 73 1.73 4.12 -4.69
C VAL A 73 1.84 4.47 -3.22
N VAL A 74 2.54 3.64 -2.45
CA VAL A 74 2.75 3.81 -1.01
C VAL A 74 4.24 3.69 -0.70
N PRO A 75 4.95 4.83 -0.57
CA PRO A 75 6.32 4.84 -0.08
C PRO A 75 6.36 4.43 1.39
N LEU A 76 6.99 3.29 1.70
CA LEU A 76 7.14 2.83 3.09
C LEU A 76 8.53 3.12 3.64
N ARG A 77 9.56 3.19 2.78
CA ARG A 77 10.93 3.46 3.19
C ARG A 77 11.39 4.86 2.77
N PRO A 78 11.75 5.75 3.71
CA PRO A 78 12.31 7.06 3.37
C PRO A 78 13.56 6.94 2.51
N GLY A 79 13.68 7.80 1.50
CA GLY A 79 14.89 7.93 0.69
C GLY A 79 15.02 6.94 -0.46
N ARG A 80 14.11 5.97 -0.61
CA ARG A 80 14.10 5.12 -1.81
C ARG A 80 13.62 5.94 -3.00
N LYS A 81 14.46 6.02 -4.03
CA LYS A 81 14.19 6.77 -5.24
C LYS A 81 13.49 5.82 -6.21
N HIS A 82 12.33 6.23 -6.74
CA HIS A 82 11.65 5.62 -7.91
C HIS A 82 10.66 4.47 -7.64
N ILE A 83 9.59 4.72 -6.88
CA ILE A 83 8.51 3.75 -6.65
C ILE A 83 7.52 3.71 -7.82
N LEU A 84 7.19 4.87 -8.40
CA LEU A 84 6.23 4.99 -9.50
C LEU A 84 6.56 4.09 -10.71
N PRO A 85 7.83 3.91 -11.14
CA PRO A 85 8.19 2.95 -12.19
C PRO A 85 7.81 1.48 -11.95
N HIS A 86 7.57 1.10 -10.69
CA HIS A 86 7.16 -0.25 -10.29
C HIS A 86 5.67 -0.36 -10.04
N ALA A 87 4.92 0.75 -10.15
CA ALA A 87 3.48 0.70 -10.05
C ALA A 87 2.88 0.00 -11.26
N MET A 88 1.86 -0.82 -11.00
CA MET A 88 1.13 -1.60 -11.98
C MET A 88 -0.36 -1.41 -11.75
N TRP A 89 -1.16 -1.41 -12.82
CA TRP A 89 -2.60 -1.31 -12.69
C TRP A 89 -3.20 -2.49 -11.90
N GLY A 90 -4.26 -2.22 -11.15
CA GLY A 90 -4.87 -3.17 -10.23
C GLY A 90 -3.99 -3.55 -9.03
N ARG A 91 -2.90 -2.81 -8.76
CA ARG A 91 -1.92 -3.16 -7.72
C ARG A 91 -1.52 -1.99 -6.84
N VAL A 92 -0.98 -2.33 -5.67
CA VAL A 92 -0.35 -1.39 -4.74
C VAL A 92 1.17 -1.48 -4.91
N ALA A 93 1.78 -0.44 -5.44
CA ALA A 93 3.21 -0.27 -5.49
C ALA A 93 3.73 0.14 -4.11
N VAL A 94 4.50 -0.75 -3.50
CA VAL A 94 5.22 -0.52 -2.25
C VAL A 94 6.69 -0.61 -2.57
N ASP A 95 7.38 0.53 -2.51
CA ASP A 95 8.80 0.65 -2.85
C ASP A 95 9.17 0.09 -4.25
N ASP A 96 9.70 -1.12 -4.37
CA ASP A 96 10.02 -1.78 -5.66
C ASP A 96 9.12 -2.98 -5.96
N ILE A 97 8.07 -3.17 -5.16
CA ILE A 97 7.21 -4.35 -5.21
C ILE A 97 5.77 -3.93 -5.51
N ALA A 98 5.20 -4.50 -6.56
CA ALA A 98 3.78 -4.38 -6.87
C ALA A 98 3.00 -5.51 -6.18
N LEU A 99 2.36 -5.18 -5.05
CA LEU A 99 1.50 -6.12 -4.34
C LEU A 99 0.18 -6.27 -5.12
N PRO A 100 -0.28 -7.51 -5.41
CA PRO A 100 -1.67 -7.69 -5.80
C PRO A 100 -2.57 -7.15 -4.69
N TRP A 101 -3.72 -6.58 -5.08
CA TRP A 101 -4.68 -6.08 -4.12
C TRP A 101 -6.08 -6.54 -4.49
N VAL A 102 -6.40 -7.75 -4.07
CA VAL A 102 -7.67 -8.41 -4.36
C VAL A 102 -8.62 -8.30 -3.17
N VAL A 103 -9.88 -8.76 -3.34
CA VAL A 103 -10.91 -8.71 -2.28
C VAL A 103 -10.42 -9.24 -0.94
N THR A 104 -9.69 -10.38 -0.93
CA THR A 104 -9.21 -10.96 0.33
C THR A 104 -8.16 -10.10 1.05
N ASP A 105 -7.40 -9.28 0.34
CA ASP A 105 -6.45 -8.33 0.94
C ASP A 105 -7.18 -7.12 1.54
N ALA A 106 -8.25 -6.65 0.89
CA ALA A 106 -9.14 -5.64 1.44
C ALA A 106 -9.84 -6.11 2.73
N ASP A 107 -10.26 -7.38 2.77
CA ASP A 107 -10.84 -8.00 3.97
C ASP A 107 -9.83 -8.09 5.12
N ARG A 108 -8.58 -8.44 4.82
CA ARG A 108 -7.49 -8.46 5.80
C ARG A 108 -7.15 -7.07 6.32
N LEU A 109 -7.14 -6.04 5.46
CA LEU A 109 -6.98 -4.66 5.91
C LEU A 109 -8.11 -4.26 6.86
N SER A 110 -9.34 -4.66 6.55
CA SER A 110 -10.49 -4.41 7.42
C SER A 110 -10.36 -5.12 8.78
N ALA A 111 -9.86 -6.36 8.80
CA ALA A 111 -9.51 -7.08 10.03
C ALA A 111 -8.43 -6.34 10.84
N VAL A 112 -7.34 -5.87 10.20
CA VAL A 112 -6.30 -5.05 10.87
C VAL A 112 -6.93 -3.81 11.53
N ILE A 113 -7.80 -3.08 10.82
CA ILE A 113 -8.45 -1.88 11.36
C ILE A 113 -9.33 -2.21 12.58
N ARG A 114 -10.10 -3.30 12.53
CA ARG A 114 -10.93 -3.76 13.67
C ARG A 114 -10.06 -4.16 14.86
N LEU A 115 -9.03 -4.96 14.65
CA LEU A 115 -8.12 -5.40 15.71
C LEU A 115 -7.36 -4.21 16.34
N ARG A 116 -6.91 -3.24 15.54
CA ARG A 116 -6.29 -2.01 16.07
C ARG A 116 -7.26 -1.19 16.91
N ARG A 117 -8.56 -1.17 16.58
CA ARG A 117 -9.59 -0.51 17.39
C ARG A 117 -9.78 -1.19 18.75
N HIS A 118 -9.51 -2.50 18.85
CA HIS A 118 -9.48 -3.25 20.10
C HIS A 118 -8.17 -3.06 20.91
N GLY A 119 -7.25 -2.21 20.45
CA GLY A 119 -6.02 -1.88 21.17
C GLY A 119 -4.82 -2.77 20.85
N PHE A 120 -4.93 -3.69 19.89
CA PHE A 120 -3.78 -4.47 19.43
C PHE A 120 -2.82 -3.60 18.62
N SER A 121 -1.54 -3.61 18.98
CA SER A 121 -0.49 -2.94 18.19
C SER A 121 -0.19 -3.72 16.91
N LEU A 122 0.33 -3.05 15.88
CA LEU A 122 0.76 -3.73 14.65
C LEU A 122 1.81 -4.81 14.89
N ALA A 123 2.74 -4.56 15.82
CA ALA A 123 3.73 -5.54 16.22
C ALA A 123 3.08 -6.80 16.81
N ALA A 124 1.93 -6.67 17.50
CA ALA A 124 1.17 -7.82 17.97
C ALA A 124 0.50 -8.55 16.80
N LEU A 125 -0.04 -7.86 15.79
CA LEU A 125 -0.70 -8.47 14.63
C LEU A 125 0.24 -9.36 13.79
N GLY A 126 1.54 -9.08 13.83
CA GLY A 126 2.56 -9.93 13.21
C GLY A 126 2.82 -11.26 13.93
N ARG A 127 2.24 -11.50 15.12
CA ARG A 127 2.42 -12.71 15.91
C ARG A 127 1.32 -13.73 15.67
N ASP A 128 1.65 -15.00 15.85
CA ASP A 128 0.71 -16.11 15.62
C ASP A 128 -0.52 -16.09 16.52
N ALA A 129 -0.38 -15.56 17.75
CA ALA A 129 -1.48 -15.47 18.70
C ALA A 129 -1.72 -14.03 19.21
N PRO A 130 -2.97 -13.68 19.55
CA PRO A 130 -3.28 -12.41 20.21
C PRO A 130 -2.54 -12.27 21.54
N ALA A 131 -2.08 -11.06 21.84
CA ALA A 131 -1.50 -10.76 23.14
C ALA A 131 -2.56 -10.91 24.23
N TYR A 132 -2.40 -11.93 25.10
CA TYR A 132 -3.38 -12.23 26.16
C TYR A 132 -3.64 -11.03 27.07
N GLY A 133 -2.61 -10.20 27.33
CA GLY A 133 -2.73 -8.98 28.12
C GLY A 133 -3.76 -7.98 27.58
N THR A 134 -3.87 -7.85 26.26
CA THR A 134 -4.91 -7.02 25.60
C THR A 134 -6.23 -7.79 25.52
N LEU A 135 -6.18 -9.07 25.17
CA LEU A 135 -7.38 -9.89 25.01
C LEU A 135 -8.22 -9.98 26.30
N LYS A 136 -7.56 -10.12 27.46
CA LYS A 136 -8.23 -10.28 28.76
C LYS A 136 -9.02 -9.03 29.21
N THR A 137 -8.74 -7.86 28.65
CA THR A 137 -9.46 -6.62 29.00
C THR A 137 -10.73 -6.43 28.15
N LEU A 138 -10.93 -7.26 27.13
CA LEU A 138 -12.05 -7.18 26.19
C LEU A 138 -13.21 -8.09 26.63
N PRO A 139 -14.47 -7.72 26.37
CA PRO A 139 -15.63 -8.56 26.68
C PRO A 139 -15.53 -9.93 26.00
N ARG A 140 -15.78 -11.03 26.72
CA ARG A 140 -15.64 -12.41 26.19
C ARG A 140 -16.44 -12.65 24.90
N ARG A 141 -17.59 -12.00 24.74
CA ARG A 141 -18.41 -12.05 23.52
C ARG A 141 -17.69 -11.59 22.24
N THR A 142 -16.64 -10.76 22.35
CA THR A 142 -15.87 -10.29 21.19
C THR A 142 -14.71 -11.20 20.83
N TRP A 143 -14.40 -12.21 21.64
CA TRP A 143 -13.21 -13.04 21.45
C TRP A 143 -13.32 -13.88 20.17
N ALA A 144 -14.50 -14.42 19.87
CA ALA A 144 -14.73 -15.20 18.65
C ALA A 144 -14.41 -14.38 17.39
N SER A 145 -14.91 -13.15 17.29
CA SER A 145 -14.61 -12.26 16.16
C SER A 145 -13.13 -11.85 16.11
N ILE A 146 -12.48 -11.67 17.27
CA ILE A 146 -11.05 -11.37 17.33
C ILE A 146 -10.24 -12.52 16.76
N PHE A 147 -10.53 -13.77 17.13
CA PHE A 147 -9.81 -14.93 16.60
C PHE A 147 -10.02 -15.11 15.10
N VAL A 148 -11.25 -14.93 14.59
CA VAL A 148 -11.51 -14.94 13.14
C VAL A 148 -10.68 -13.89 12.41
N ASP A 149 -10.68 -12.65 12.92
CA ASP A 149 -9.88 -11.57 12.35
C ASP A 149 -8.37 -11.86 12.45
N TRP A 150 -7.92 -12.45 13.55
CA TRP A 150 -6.52 -12.80 13.79
C TRP A 150 -6.05 -13.87 12.81
N ASP A 151 -6.82 -14.94 12.64
CA ASP A 151 -6.48 -16.06 11.77
C ASP A 151 -6.46 -15.62 10.30
N ASN A 152 -7.34 -14.69 9.91
CA ASN A 152 -7.33 -14.13 8.56
C ASN A 152 -6.00 -13.42 8.21
N LEU A 153 -5.23 -12.96 9.21
CA LEU A 153 -3.93 -12.32 8.99
C LEU A 153 -2.78 -13.31 8.76
N ALA A 154 -2.98 -14.62 8.97
CA ALA A 154 -1.91 -15.62 8.84
C ALA A 154 -1.12 -15.54 7.51
N PRO A 155 -1.75 -15.32 6.33
CA PRO A 155 -1.01 -15.16 5.07
C PRO A 155 -0.11 -13.92 5.04
N TRP A 156 -0.50 -12.83 5.72
CA TRP A 156 0.25 -11.58 5.76
C TRP A 156 1.43 -11.62 6.74
N ARG A 157 1.42 -12.47 7.78
CA ARG A 157 2.55 -12.61 8.72
C ARG A 157 3.85 -13.03 8.05
N ARG A 158 3.76 -13.80 6.95
CA ARG A 158 4.92 -14.22 6.14
C ARG A 158 5.32 -13.20 5.07
N ARG A 159 4.59 -12.08 4.96
CA ARG A 159 4.75 -11.06 3.93
C ARG A 159 4.70 -9.66 4.58
N PRO A 160 5.79 -9.23 5.25
CA PRO A 160 5.77 -8.06 6.13
C PRO A 160 5.29 -6.77 5.46
N LEU A 161 5.52 -6.62 4.15
CA LEU A 161 5.07 -5.45 3.38
C LEU A 161 3.56 -5.21 3.42
N TYR A 162 2.73 -6.26 3.54
CA TYR A 162 1.29 -6.07 3.71
C TYR A 162 0.94 -5.47 5.07
N LEU A 163 1.65 -5.88 6.13
CA LEU A 163 1.47 -5.31 7.46
C LEU A 163 2.02 -3.88 7.55
N ASP A 164 3.12 -3.58 6.85
CA ASP A 164 3.67 -2.23 6.76
C ASP A 164 2.72 -1.30 5.96
N LEU A 165 2.17 -1.78 4.84
CA LEU A 165 1.11 -1.06 4.10
C LEU A 165 -0.11 -0.84 4.99
N ALA A 166 -0.57 -1.88 5.68
CA ALA A 166 -1.70 -1.80 6.59
C ALA A 166 -1.41 -0.83 7.75
N SER A 167 -0.18 -0.73 8.24
CA SER A 167 0.25 0.23 9.26
C SER A 167 -0.05 1.65 8.82
N THR A 168 0.40 2.01 7.62
CA THR A 168 0.15 3.31 7.00
C THR A 168 -1.36 3.56 6.85
N ALA A 169 -2.09 2.63 6.22
CA ALA A 169 -3.51 2.78 5.93
C ALA A 169 -4.41 2.78 7.20
N SER A 170 -3.99 2.16 8.30
CA SER A 170 -4.74 2.11 9.56
C SER A 170 -4.32 3.16 10.59
N THR A 171 -3.40 4.05 10.24
CA THR A 171 -3.03 5.19 11.10
C THR A 171 -4.25 6.12 11.31
N PRO A 172 -4.62 6.43 12.56
CA PRO A 172 -5.72 7.37 12.82
C PRO A 172 -5.44 8.72 12.16
N THR A 173 -6.42 9.25 11.43
CA THR A 173 -6.34 10.62 10.93
C THR A 173 -6.45 11.52 12.15
N ARG A 174 -5.35 12.19 12.57
CA ARG A 174 -5.49 13.29 13.54
C ARG A 174 -6.44 14.30 12.93
N ARG A 175 -7.52 14.64 13.64
CA ARG A 175 -8.23 15.88 13.36
C ARG A 175 -7.19 17.00 13.50
N ALA A 176 -6.97 17.76 12.43
CA ALA A 176 -6.38 19.08 12.59
C ALA A 176 -7.33 19.84 13.52
N LEU A 177 -6.81 20.23 14.69
CA LEU A 177 -7.45 21.21 15.56
C LEU A 177 -7.33 22.59 14.90
#